data_AF-A0A480B7N0-F1
#
_entry.id   AF-A0A480B7N0-F1
#
_cell.length_a   1.000
_cell.length_b   1.000
_cell.length_c   1.000
_cell.angle_alpha   90.00
_cell.angle_beta   90.00
_cell.angle_gamma   90.00
#
_symmetry.space_group_name_H-M   'P 1'
#
loop_
_entity.id
_entity.type
_entity.pdbx_description
1 polymer ?
#
loop_
_entity_poly.entity_id
_entity_poly.type
_entity_poly.pdbx_seq_one_letter_code
_entity_poly.pdbx_strand_id
1 'polypeptide(L)'
;MTREDVEMYIYKQFDDTTTNTPWTQFPHYKVFRHQDNRKWFALVMNITTDKLGSTKIKPIDVLNIKCDPTMIGSFRKEPGIYAAYHMDKSNWLTISLDGSVPTERIKMLLDMSHRLTK
;
A
#
# COMPACT_ATOMS: atom_id res chain seq x y z
N MET A 1 -0.49 -12.67 -0.47
CA MET A 1 -1.26 -11.87 -1.45
C MET A 1 -0.27 -11.20 -2.38
N THR A 2 -0.37 -11.42 -3.68
CA THR A 2 0.52 -10.79 -4.69
C THR A 2 0.03 -9.39 -5.05
N ARG A 3 0.79 -8.68 -5.89
CA ARG A 3 0.37 -7.44 -6.55
C ARG A 3 -0.97 -7.61 -7.26
N GLU A 4 -1.09 -8.63 -8.11
CA GLU A 4 -2.28 -8.88 -8.93
C GLU A 4 -3.51 -9.14 -8.06
N ASP A 5 -3.33 -9.88 -6.96
CA ASP A 5 -4.39 -10.09 -5.97
C ASP A 5 -4.88 -8.77 -5.36
N VAL A 6 -3.95 -7.83 -5.05
CA VAL A 6 -4.28 -6.51 -4.49
C VAL A 6 -5.08 -5.69 -5.49
N GLU A 7 -4.62 -5.60 -6.73
CA GLU A 7 -5.35 -4.85 -7.76
C GLU A 7 -6.74 -5.44 -7.99
N MET A 8 -6.83 -6.77 -8.12
CA MET A 8 -8.10 -7.46 -8.33
C MET A 8 -9.07 -7.25 -7.16
N TYR A 9 -8.57 -7.31 -5.92
CA TYR A 9 -9.38 -7.05 -4.75
C TYR A 9 -9.92 -5.62 -4.74
N ILE A 10 -9.06 -4.62 -4.99
CA ILE A 10 -9.47 -3.21 -5.06
C ILE A 10 -10.57 -3.00 -6.09
N TYR A 11 -10.41 -3.51 -7.32
CA TYR A 11 -11.42 -3.34 -8.37
C TYR A 11 -12.74 -4.06 -8.08
N LYS A 12 -12.71 -5.17 -7.34
CA LYS A 12 -13.93 -5.91 -6.96
C LYS A 12 -14.64 -5.28 -5.76
N GLN A 13 -13.89 -4.72 -4.81
CA GLN A 13 -14.43 -4.26 -3.54
C GLN A 13 -14.85 -2.78 -3.56
N PHE A 14 -14.17 -1.95 -4.34
CA PHE A 14 -14.33 -0.49 -4.34
C PHE A 14 -14.74 0.01 -5.72
N ASP A 15 -16.04 0.18 -5.93
CA ASP A 15 -16.65 0.66 -7.17
C ASP A 15 -16.26 2.10 -7.54
N ASP A 16 -16.00 2.93 -6.53
CA ASP A 16 -15.57 4.32 -6.63
C ASP A 16 -14.06 4.50 -6.89
N THR A 17 -13.38 3.50 -7.46
CA THR A 17 -11.94 3.54 -7.70
C THR A 17 -11.59 4.07 -9.09
N THR A 18 -10.60 4.96 -9.17
CA THR A 18 -9.82 5.22 -10.39
C THR A 18 -8.35 4.94 -10.17
N THR A 19 -7.65 4.57 -11.24
CA THR A 19 -6.24 4.24 -11.20
C THR A 19 -5.45 4.96 -12.27
N ASN A 20 -4.18 5.23 -11.97
CA ASN A 20 -3.23 5.75 -12.95
C ASN A 20 -1.79 5.40 -12.56
N THR A 21 -0.89 5.55 -13.54
CA THR A 21 0.57 5.39 -13.39
C THR A 21 1.23 6.76 -13.61
N PRO A 22 1.26 7.63 -12.58
CA PRO A 22 1.63 9.03 -12.77
C PRO A 22 3.11 9.23 -13.12
N TRP A 23 3.95 8.22 -12.92
CA TRP A 23 5.39 8.29 -13.18
C TRP A 23 5.76 7.47 -14.42
N THR A 24 6.18 8.16 -15.48
CA THR A 24 6.61 7.52 -16.74
C THR A 24 7.85 6.64 -16.57
N GLN A 25 8.78 7.02 -15.70
CA GLN A 25 9.98 6.24 -15.38
C GLN A 25 9.68 5.00 -14.52
N PHE A 26 8.52 4.96 -13.85
CA PHE A 26 8.11 3.86 -12.99
C PHE A 26 6.73 3.35 -13.42
N PRO A 27 6.63 2.70 -14.59
CA PRO A 27 5.34 2.28 -15.16
C PRO A 27 4.61 1.24 -14.29
N HIS A 28 5.33 0.55 -13.41
CA HIS A 28 4.77 -0.41 -12.46
C HIS A 28 4.28 0.23 -11.15
N TYR A 29 4.39 1.55 -10.99
CA TYR A 29 3.87 2.26 -9.82
C TYR A 29 2.44 2.68 -10.12
N LYS A 30 1.49 2.11 -9.38
CA LYS A 30 0.07 2.30 -9.64
C LYS A 30 -0.61 2.91 -8.42
N VAL A 31 -1.23 4.05 -8.63
CA VAL A 31 -2.02 4.76 -7.62
C VAL A 31 -3.48 4.37 -7.76
N PHE A 32 -4.14 4.17 -6.62
CA PHE A 32 -5.59 3.99 -6.51
C PHE A 32 -6.17 5.13 -5.68
N ARG A 33 -7.23 5.75 -6.20
CA ARG A 33 -7.85 6.94 -5.61
C ARG A 33 -9.36 6.93 -5.79
N HIS A 34 -10.09 7.65 -4.94
CA HIS A 34 -11.53 7.80 -5.09
C HIS A 34 -11.88 8.63 -6.33
N GLN A 35 -12.96 8.26 -7.02
CA GLN A 35 -13.48 8.98 -8.19
C GLN A 35 -13.96 10.40 -7.84
N ASP A 36 -14.61 10.56 -6.70
CA ASP A 36 -15.31 11.79 -6.28
C ASP A 36 -14.35 12.88 -5.78
N ASN A 37 -13.44 12.53 -4.88
CA ASN A 37 -12.58 13.47 -4.16
C ASN A 37 -11.11 13.41 -4.61
N ARG A 38 -10.76 12.43 -5.46
CA ARG A 38 -9.42 12.18 -6.03
C ARG A 38 -8.31 11.88 -5.02
N LYS A 39 -8.65 11.70 -3.73
CA LYS A 39 -7.68 11.33 -2.68
C LYS A 39 -7.21 9.90 -2.87
N TRP A 40 -5.93 9.68 -2.66
CA TRP A 40 -5.31 8.38 -2.79
C TRP A 40 -5.56 7.56 -1.53
N PHE A 41 -5.90 6.28 -1.72
CA PHE A 41 -6.02 5.33 -0.63
C PHE A 41 -5.05 4.16 -0.75
N ALA A 42 -4.50 3.89 -1.94
CA ALA A 42 -3.48 2.88 -2.11
C ALA A 42 -2.46 3.24 -3.19
N LEU A 43 -1.24 2.74 -3.03
CA LEU A 43 -0.17 2.86 -4.00
C LEU A 43 0.64 1.56 -4.03
N VAL A 44 0.63 0.88 -5.15
CA VAL A 44 1.43 -0.34 -5.39
C VAL A 44 2.72 0.04 -6.10
N MET A 45 3.86 -0.47 -5.63
CA MET A 45 5.19 -0.15 -6.16
C MET A 45 6.07 -1.40 -6.20
N ASN A 46 7.06 -1.40 -7.10
CA ASN A 46 8.20 -2.32 -7.02
C ASN A 46 9.43 -1.55 -6.52
N ILE A 47 10.04 -2.00 -5.44
CA ILE A 47 11.22 -1.38 -4.83
C ILE A 47 12.28 -2.44 -4.55
N THR A 48 13.35 -2.06 -3.88
CA THR A 48 14.35 -2.99 -3.36
C THR A 48 14.29 -3.08 -1.83
N THR A 49 14.59 -4.24 -1.27
CA THR A 49 14.47 -4.53 0.16
C THR A 49 15.36 -3.66 1.07
N ASP A 50 16.42 -3.02 0.55
CA ASP A 50 17.22 -2.02 1.30
C ASP A 50 16.38 -0.79 1.67
N LYS A 51 15.38 -0.45 0.87
CA LYS A 51 14.43 0.63 1.17
C LYS A 51 13.54 0.33 2.38
N LEU A 52 13.47 -0.95 2.78
CA LEU A 52 12.78 -1.42 3.98
C LEU A 52 13.74 -1.75 5.13
N GLY A 53 15.03 -1.45 4.98
CA GLY A 53 16.06 -1.68 6.01
C GLY A 53 16.76 -3.03 5.94
N SER A 54 16.58 -3.82 4.87
CA SER A 54 17.31 -5.08 4.68
C SER A 54 18.73 -4.86 4.17
N THR A 55 19.68 -5.65 4.64
CA THR A 55 21.07 -5.66 4.12
C THR A 55 21.20 -6.40 2.79
N LYS A 56 20.24 -7.26 2.45
CA LYS A 56 20.18 -7.94 1.16
C LYS A 56 19.36 -7.05 0.22
N ILE A 57 19.87 -6.81 -0.99
CA ILE A 57 19.19 -6.03 -2.02
C ILE A 57 18.48 -7.01 -2.97
N LYS A 58 17.15 -7.06 -2.89
CA LYS A 58 16.30 -7.86 -3.77
C LYS A 58 15.08 -7.05 -4.19
N PRO A 59 14.55 -7.24 -5.41
CA PRO A 59 13.27 -6.67 -5.80
C PRO A 59 12.14 -7.17 -4.89
N ILE A 60 11.21 -6.28 -4.55
CA ILE A 60 10.02 -6.59 -3.75
C ILE A 60 8.86 -5.69 -4.17
N ASP A 61 7.67 -6.27 -4.24
CA ASP A 61 6.44 -5.50 -4.39
C ASP A 61 5.92 -5.06 -3.03
N VAL A 62 5.47 -3.81 -2.97
CA VAL A 62 4.95 -3.21 -1.76
C VAL A 62 3.64 -2.48 -2.02
N LEU A 63 2.85 -2.36 -0.96
CA LEU A 63 1.61 -1.62 -0.93
C LEU A 63 1.70 -0.52 0.12
N ASN A 64 1.58 0.72 -0.32
CA ASN A 64 1.36 1.86 0.54
C ASN A 64 -0.13 2.08 0.77
N ILE A 65 -0.50 2.33 2.03
CA ILE A 65 -1.87 2.65 2.43
C ILE A 65 -1.91 3.80 3.42
N LYS A 66 -3.03 4.52 3.45
CA LYS A 66 -3.35 5.50 4.48
C LYS A 66 -3.65 4.77 5.79
N CYS A 67 -3.23 5.35 6.90
CA CYS A 67 -3.47 4.84 8.23
C CYS A 67 -3.74 6.00 9.19
N ASP A 68 -4.60 5.77 10.17
CA ASP A 68 -4.81 6.71 11.27
C ASP A 68 -3.50 6.88 12.07
N PRO A 69 -3.04 8.11 12.32
CA PRO A 69 -1.83 8.37 13.10
C PRO A 69 -1.77 7.65 14.45
N THR A 70 -2.92 7.47 15.11
CA THR A 70 -3.02 6.81 16.42
C THR A 70 -2.73 5.31 16.34
N MET A 71 -2.91 4.68 15.17
CA MET A 71 -2.73 3.24 14.98
C MET A 71 -1.39 2.86 14.34
N ILE A 72 -0.70 3.80 13.69
CA ILE A 72 0.55 3.54 12.96
C ILE A 72 1.59 2.79 13.81
N GLY A 73 1.76 3.21 15.06
CA GLY A 73 2.75 2.60 15.96
C GLY A 73 2.46 1.13 16.26
N SER A 74 1.18 0.73 16.28
CA SER A 74 0.77 -0.65 16.52
C SER A 74 1.01 -1.51 15.29
N PHE A 75 0.58 -1.05 14.10
CA PHE A 75 0.76 -1.81 12.86
C PHE A 75 2.23 -2.02 12.50
N ARG A 76 3.11 -1.04 12.78
CA ARG A 76 4.57 -1.18 12.53
C ARG A 76 5.27 -2.22 13.40
N LYS A 77 4.61 -2.75 14.42
CA LYS A 77 5.14 -3.87 15.22
C LYS A 77 4.85 -5.22 14.56
N GLU A 78 3.98 -5.26 13.56
CA GLU A 78 3.66 -6.48 12.84
C GLU A 78 4.74 -6.77 11.77
N PRO A 79 5.13 -8.04 11.61
CA PRO A 79 6.03 -8.44 10.53
C PRO A 79 5.50 -7.99 9.17
N GLY A 80 6.38 -7.50 8.30
CA GLY A 80 6.03 -7.07 6.94
C GLY A 80 5.34 -5.71 6.84
N ILE A 81 5.20 -4.97 7.94
CA ILE A 81 4.66 -3.60 7.95
C ILE A 81 5.75 -2.62 8.40
N TYR A 82 5.99 -1.61 7.57
CA TYR A 82 7.11 -0.68 7.71
C TYR A 82 6.64 0.77 7.78
N ALA A 83 7.58 1.66 8.10
CA ALA A 83 7.38 3.07 7.87
C ALA A 83 7.20 3.35 6.37
N ALA A 84 6.37 4.35 6.06
CA ALA A 84 6.03 4.66 4.68
C ALA A 84 7.27 4.99 3.84
N TYR A 85 7.39 4.30 2.70
CA TYR A 85 8.30 4.62 1.62
C TYR A 85 7.66 5.68 0.70
N HIS A 86 8.40 6.74 0.37
CA HIS A 86 7.96 7.95 -0.37
C HIS A 86 6.78 8.77 0.20
N MET A 87 5.96 8.22 1.09
CA MET A 87 4.80 8.92 1.66
C MET A 87 5.07 9.43 3.08
N ASP A 88 4.17 10.27 3.59
CA ASP A 88 4.24 10.77 4.96
C ASP A 88 4.13 9.64 6.00
N LYS A 89 5.21 9.44 6.76
CA LYS A 89 5.34 8.39 7.78
C LYS A 89 4.39 8.60 8.98
N SER A 90 3.70 9.72 9.09
CA SER A 90 2.73 9.98 10.16
C SER A 90 1.31 9.55 9.79
N ASN A 91 1.07 9.25 8.51
CA ASN A 91 -0.27 8.96 7.99
C ASN A 91 -0.31 7.79 7.00
N TRP A 92 0.84 7.19 6.70
CA TRP A 92 0.96 6.09 5.75
C TRP A 92 1.82 4.96 6.32
N LEU A 93 1.56 3.77 5.80
CA LEU A 93 2.32 2.55 6.05
C LEU A 93 2.77 1.94 4.71
N THR A 94 3.86 1.17 4.74
CA THR A 94 4.29 0.32 3.63
C THR A 94 4.16 -1.13 4.06
N ILE A 95 3.49 -1.95 3.26
CA ILE A 95 3.28 -3.37 3.48
C ILE A 95 4.06 -4.15 2.42
N SER A 96 4.87 -5.14 2.82
CA SER A 96 5.50 -6.07 1.88
C SER A 96 4.51 -7.09 1.33
N LEU A 97 4.53 -7.31 0.02
CA LEU A 97 3.71 -8.32 -0.66
C LEU A 97 4.51 -9.60 -0.93
N ASP A 98 5.30 -10.03 0.06
CA ASP A 98 6.17 -11.22 0.02
C ASP A 98 5.59 -12.43 0.79
N GLY A 99 4.35 -12.30 1.29
CA GLY A 99 3.67 -13.33 2.08
C GLY A 99 3.90 -13.22 3.60
N SER A 100 4.70 -12.28 4.08
CA SER A 100 4.89 -12.04 5.52
C SER A 100 3.63 -11.50 6.21
N VAL A 101 2.76 -10.80 5.49
CA VAL A 101 1.49 -10.29 6.00
C VAL A 101 0.33 -11.18 5.51
N PRO A 102 -0.53 -11.69 6.40
CA PRO A 102 -1.70 -12.49 6.01
C PRO A 102 -2.63 -11.73 5.04
N THR A 103 -3.15 -12.42 4.03
CA THR A 103 -4.04 -11.83 3.03
C THR A 103 -5.22 -11.07 3.64
N GLU A 104 -5.90 -11.64 4.64
CA GLU A 104 -7.03 -10.98 5.29
C GLU A 104 -6.62 -9.72 6.07
N ARG A 105 -5.37 -9.65 6.55
CA ARG A 105 -4.83 -8.45 7.18
C ARG A 105 -4.61 -7.34 6.16
N ILE A 106 -4.11 -7.66 4.97
CA ILE A 106 -3.92 -6.71 3.88
C ILE A 106 -5.28 -6.15 3.41
N LYS A 107 -6.29 -7.01 3.23
CA LYS A 107 -7.65 -6.59 2.85
C LYS A 107 -8.27 -5.65 3.88
N MET A 108 -8.22 -6.02 5.17
CA MET A 108 -8.70 -5.17 6.26
C MET A 108 -8.03 -3.79 6.25
N LEU A 109 -6.71 -3.75 6.05
CA LEU A 109 -5.95 -2.52 6.00
C LEU A 109 -6.29 -1.65 4.77
N LEU A 110 -6.58 -2.26 3.63
CA LEU A 110 -7.10 -1.58 2.44
C LEU A 110 -8.50 -0.99 2.69
N ASP A 111 -9.42 -1.75 3.28
CA ASP A 111 -10.76 -1.28 3.65
C ASP A 111 -10.70 -0.11 4.63
N MET A 112 -9.76 -0.14 5.59
CA MET A 112 -9.52 0.96 6.50
C MET A 112 -9.00 2.20 5.77
N SER A 113 -8.00 2.02 4.91
CA SER A 113 -7.41 3.11 4.14
C SER A 113 -8.44 3.80 3.25
N HIS A 114 -9.22 3.03 2.50
CA HIS A 114 -10.29 3.52 1.63
C HIS A 114 -11.34 4.32 2.41
N ARG A 115 -11.84 3.79 3.52
CA ARG A 115 -12.82 4.50 4.38
C ARG A 115 -12.25 5.78 4.98
N LEU A 116 -10.97 5.80 5.37
CA LEU A 116 -10.32 6.95 5.98
C LEU A 116 -10.16 8.13 5.01
N THR A 117 -10.12 7.86 3.70
CA THR A 117 -9.89 8.87 2.67
C THR A 117 -11.12 9.20 1.83
N LYS A 118 -12.29 8.68 2.20
CA LYS A 118 -13.56 9.03 1.56
C LYS A 118 -13.91 10.52 1.77
#